data_AF-A0A6A8ARW6-F1
#
_entry.id   AF-A0A6A8ARW6-F1
#
_cell.length_a   1.000
_cell.length_b   1.000
_cell.length_c   1.000
_cell.angle_alpha   90.00
_cell.angle_beta   90.00
_cell.angle_gamma   90.00
#
_symmetry.space_group_name_H-M   'P 1'
#
loop_
_entity.id
_entity.type
_entity.pdbx_description
1 polymer ?
#
loop_
_entity_poly.entity_id
_entity_poly.type
_entity_poly.pdbx_seq_one_letter_code
_entity_poly.pdbx_strand_id
1 'polypeptide(L)'
;MDRISEDLRPDLFMELSQKFTRYVDISTPRLKAVLEIAWGQKVPCTMAMFGEVAFSMVAKEEAEDVASFLREVSPGHSVEVVGIDDKGARLT
;
A
#
# COMPACT_ATOMS: atom_id res chain seq x y z
N MET A 1 8.62 22.61 -0.01
CA MET A 1 7.47 22.50 -0.93
C MET A 1 7.07 21.04 -0.93
N ASP A 2 5.85 20.76 -0.48
CA ASP A 2 5.34 19.40 -0.29
C ASP A 2 4.94 18.82 -1.65
N ARG A 3 5.80 17.96 -2.22
CA ARG A 3 5.65 17.41 -3.58
C ARG A 3 4.30 16.73 -3.85
N ILE A 4 3.63 16.25 -2.80
CA ILE A 4 2.35 15.55 -2.89
C ILE A 4 1.17 16.49 -3.15
N SER A 5 1.26 17.79 -2.80
CA SER A 5 0.18 18.75 -3.03
C SER A 5 0.15 19.31 -4.46
N GLU A 6 1.20 19.03 -5.23
CA GLU A 6 1.36 19.51 -6.62
C GLU A 6 1.11 18.40 -7.65
N ASP A 7 1.33 17.14 -7.29
CA ASP A 7 1.19 15.98 -8.17
C ASP A 7 0.41 14.87 -7.44
N LEU A 8 -0.84 14.68 -7.88
CA LEU A 8 -1.81 13.75 -7.30
C LEU A 8 -1.80 12.36 -7.97
N ARG A 9 -0.76 12.02 -8.73
CA ARG A 9 -0.70 10.71 -9.38
C ARG A 9 -0.52 9.58 -8.34
N PRO A 10 -1.28 8.47 -8.46
CA PRO A 10 -1.20 7.34 -7.55
C PRO A 10 0.19 6.72 -7.40
N ASP A 11 0.98 6.67 -8.48
CA ASP A 11 2.34 6.14 -8.49
C ASP A 11 3.27 6.97 -7.59
N LEU A 12 3.20 8.30 -7.70
CA LEU A 12 3.97 9.20 -6.84
C LEU A 12 3.54 9.07 -5.38
N PHE A 13 2.23 8.94 -5.12
CA PHE A 13 1.72 8.71 -3.77
C PHE A 13 2.32 7.44 -3.15
N MET A 14 2.35 6.34 -3.90
CA MET A 14 2.94 5.07 -3.44
C MET A 14 4.45 5.19 -3.21
N GLU A 15 5.18 5.88 -4.10
CA GLU A 15 6.62 6.12 -3.94
C GLU A 15 6.94 6.92 -2.67
N LEU A 16 6.21 8.02 -2.45
CA LEU A 16 6.39 8.86 -1.27
C LEU A 16 6.00 8.11 0.01
N SER A 17 4.91 7.34 -0.03
CA SER A 17 4.46 6.52 1.10
C SER A 17 5.47 5.44 1.46
N GLN A 18 6.10 4.80 0.46
CA GLN A 18 7.19 3.85 0.69
C GLN A 18 8.40 4.53 1.37
N LYS A 19 8.82 5.70 0.86
CA LYS A 19 9.93 6.47 1.47
C LYS A 19 9.61 6.84 2.92
N PHE A 20 8.38 7.22 3.19
CA PHE A 20 7.92 7.55 4.53
C PHE A 20 7.97 6.33 5.46
N THR A 21 7.45 5.18 5.02
CA THR A 21 7.50 3.92 5.80
C THR A 21 8.93 3.53 6.14
N ARG A 22 9.87 3.65 5.19
CA ARG A 22 11.31 3.39 5.43
C ARG A 22 11.93 4.38 6.40
N TYR A 23 11.51 5.64 6.36
CA TYR A 23 12.04 6.69 7.22
C TYR A 23 11.59 6.53 8.68
N VAL A 24 10.31 6.20 8.89
CA VAL A 24 9.74 6.08 10.24
C VAL A 24 10.11 4.76 10.91
N ASP A 25 10.34 3.69 10.13
CA ASP A 25 10.82 2.36 10.59
C ASP A 25 10.03 1.78 11.78
N ILE A 26 8.72 2.04 11.84
CA ILE A 26 7.79 1.49 12.84
C ILE A 26 7.13 0.17 12.38
N SER A 27 7.51 -0.35 11.22
CA SER A 27 6.96 -1.60 10.69
C SER A 27 7.42 -2.80 11.52
N THR A 28 6.52 -3.72 11.83
CA THR A 28 6.87 -4.99 12.50
C THR A 28 7.84 -5.79 11.61
N PRO A 29 8.68 -6.68 12.18
CA PRO A 29 9.57 -7.54 11.38
C PRO A 29 8.83 -8.34 10.30
N ARG A 30 7.61 -8.81 10.61
CA ARG A 30 6.73 -9.52 9.68
C ARG A 30 6.29 -8.63 8.52
N LEU A 31 5.78 -7.43 8.82
CA LEU A 31 5.34 -6.48 7.79
C LEU A 31 6.52 -6.06 6.92
N LYS A 32 7.69 -5.80 7.53
CA LYS A 32 8.92 -5.45 6.82
C LYS A 32 9.34 -6.54 5.83
N ALA A 33 9.22 -7.81 6.19
CA ALA A 33 9.51 -8.92 5.27
C ALA A 33 8.61 -8.90 4.02
N VAL A 34 7.30 -8.69 4.20
CA VAL A 34 6.35 -8.57 3.07
C VAL A 34 6.70 -7.35 2.20
N LEU A 35 6.97 -6.20 2.81
CA LEU A 35 7.29 -4.96 2.11
C LEU A 35 8.59 -5.09 1.29
N GLU A 36 9.65 -5.68 1.84
CA GLU A 36 10.91 -5.85 1.11
C GLU A 36 10.75 -6.81 -0.09
N ILE A 37 9.93 -7.86 0.02
CA ILE A 37 9.64 -8.75 -1.12
C ILE A 37 8.86 -7.97 -2.20
N ALA A 38 7.83 -7.22 -1.81
CA ALA A 38 7.05 -6.40 -2.74
C ALA A 38 7.93 -5.36 -3.46
N TRP A 39 8.76 -4.63 -2.72
CA TRP A 39 9.68 -3.63 -3.27
C TRP A 39 10.74 -4.26 -4.19
N GLY A 40 11.26 -5.44 -3.84
CA GLY A 40 12.18 -6.20 -4.68
C GLY A 40 11.57 -6.59 -6.03
N GLN A 41 10.27 -6.85 -6.06
CA GLN A 41 9.52 -7.16 -7.28
C GLN A 41 8.88 -5.94 -7.96
N LYS A 42 9.17 -4.73 -7.47
CA LYS A 42 8.59 -3.46 -7.95
C LYS A 42 7.06 -3.39 -7.85
N VAL A 43 6.47 -4.17 -6.95
CA VAL A 43 5.05 -4.07 -6.62
C VAL A 43 4.87 -2.87 -5.68
N PRO A 44 4.07 -1.86 -6.04
CA PRO A 44 3.83 -0.70 -5.19
C PRO A 44 3.12 -1.18 -3.93
N CYS A 45 3.75 -1.05 -2.77
CA CYS A 45 3.20 -1.49 -1.50
C CYS A 45 3.81 -0.67 -0.37
N THR A 46 3.03 -0.37 0.66
CA THR A 46 3.51 0.38 1.82
C THR A 46 2.67 0.05 3.05
N MET A 47 3.09 0.50 4.22
CA MET A 47 2.34 0.32 5.46
C MET A 47 1.18 1.32 5.54
N ALA A 48 0.01 0.84 5.94
CA ALA A 48 -1.09 1.70 6.35
C ALA A 48 -0.74 2.29 7.73
N MET A 49 -0.70 3.63 7.80
CA MET A 49 -0.21 4.39 8.96
C MET A 49 -0.77 3.86 10.28
N PHE A 50 0.15 3.43 11.16
CA PHE A 50 -0.11 2.86 12.49
C PHE A 50 -0.95 1.58 12.48
N GLY A 51 -0.28 0.45 12.19
CA GLY A 51 -0.87 -0.87 12.29
C GLY A 51 0.03 -1.94 11.67
N GLU A 52 -0.42 -3.18 11.75
CA GLU A 52 0.22 -4.30 11.05
C GLU A 52 -0.52 -4.61 9.75
N VAL A 53 -0.64 -3.59 8.90
CA VAL A 53 -1.37 -3.65 7.64
C VAL A 53 -0.52 -3.04 6.54
N ALA A 54 -0.40 -3.76 5.43
CA ALA A 54 0.13 -3.25 4.18
C ALA A 54 -1.03 -2.84 3.28
N PHE A 55 -0.83 -1.83 2.44
CA PHE A 55 -1.74 -1.50 1.36
C PHE A 55 -0.99 -1.20 0.07
N SER A 56 -1.73 -1.34 -1.03
CA SER A 56 -1.31 -0.96 -2.37
C SER A 56 -2.42 -0.13 -3.01
N MET A 57 -2.05 0.82 -3.85
CA MET A 57 -2.97 1.58 -4.69
C MET A 57 -2.48 1.49 -6.12
N VAL A 58 -3.29 0.88 -6.98
CA VAL A 58 -2.98 0.59 -8.39
C VAL A 58 -4.19 0.85 -9.27
N ALA A 59 -4.00 0.79 -10.59
CA ALA A 59 -5.13 0.82 -11.50
C ALA A 59 -6.04 -0.38 -11.26
N LYS A 60 -7.33 -0.23 -11.55
CA LYS A 60 -8.34 -1.27 -11.29
C LYS A 60 -8.01 -2.57 -12.01
N GLU A 61 -7.43 -2.47 -13.19
CA GLU A 61 -7.05 -3.57 -14.06
C GLU A 61 -5.89 -4.39 -13.49
N GLU A 62 -5.05 -3.78 -12.65
CA GLU A 62 -3.87 -4.41 -12.02
C GLU A 62 -4.19 -4.96 -10.62
N ALA A 63 -5.36 -4.63 -10.07
CA ALA A 63 -5.69 -4.86 -8.66
C ALA A 63 -5.64 -6.35 -8.26
N GLU A 64 -6.16 -7.25 -9.10
CA GLU A 64 -6.15 -8.69 -8.81
C GLU A 64 -4.78 -9.33 -8.98
N ASP A 65 -3.96 -8.84 -9.92
CA ASP A 65 -2.58 -9.33 -10.10
C ASP A 65 -1.74 -8.99 -8.86
N VAL A 66 -1.85 -7.74 -8.39
CA VAL A 66 -1.19 -7.29 -7.16
C VAL A 66 -1.73 -8.02 -5.93
N ALA A 67 -3.05 -8.22 -5.84
CA ALA A 67 -3.65 -8.96 -4.73
C ALA A 67 -3.18 -10.42 -4.69
N SER A 68 -3.10 -11.07 -5.84
CA SER A 68 -2.62 -12.45 -5.97
C SER A 68 -1.17 -12.56 -5.51
N PHE A 69 -0.30 -11.66 -5.96
CA PHE A 69 1.07 -11.57 -5.47
C PHE A 69 1.14 -11.39 -3.94
N LEU A 70 0.34 -10.46 -3.38
CA LEU A 70 0.33 -10.21 -1.94
C LEU A 70 -0.12 -11.43 -1.14
N ARG A 71 -1.10 -12.20 -1.63
CA ARG A 71 -1.54 -13.47 -1.00
C ARG A 71 -0.42 -14.50 -0.97
N GLU A 72 0.38 -14.60 -2.03
CA GLU A 72 1.52 -15.52 -2.09
C GLU A 72 2.63 -15.17 -1.08
N VAL A 73 2.94 -13.88 -0.94
CA VAL A 73 4.04 -13.42 -0.06
C VAL A 73 3.62 -13.23 1.40
N SER A 74 2.32 -13.31 1.70
CA SER A 74 1.77 -13.15 3.06
C SER A 74 0.89 -14.34 3.50
N PRO A 75 1.42 -15.58 3.51
CA PRO A 75 0.63 -16.75 3.88
C PRO A 75 0.00 -16.59 5.27
N GLY A 76 -1.28 -16.97 5.38
CA GLY A 76 -2.06 -16.85 6.62
C GLY A 76 -2.67 -15.47 6.89
N HIS A 77 -2.61 -14.54 5.92
CA HIS A 77 -3.24 -13.21 6.03
C HIS A 77 -4.28 -13.01 4.93
N SER A 78 -5.30 -12.20 5.22
CA SER A 78 -6.32 -11.80 4.24
C SER A 78 -5.82 -10.64 3.38
N VAL A 79 -6.09 -10.72 2.08
CA VAL A 79 -5.85 -9.63 1.14
C VAL A 79 -7.19 -9.27 0.49
N GLU A 80 -7.66 -8.07 0.80
CA GLU A 80 -8.91 -7.52 0.31
C GLU A 80 -8.67 -6.51 -0.80
N VAL A 81 -9.45 -6.61 -1.88
CA VAL A 81 -9.45 -5.63 -2.97
C VAL A 81 -10.65 -4.71 -2.76
N VAL A 82 -10.38 -3.43 -2.55
CA VAL A 82 -11.42 -2.43 -2.27
C VAL A 82 -11.28 -1.23 -3.19
N GLY A 83 -12.41 -0.60 -3.52
CA GLY A 83 -12.44 0.67 -4.22
C GLY A 83 -12.22 1.84 -3.27
N ILE A 84 -11.77 2.97 -3.82
CA ILE A 84 -11.68 4.24 -3.08
C ILE A 84 -13.10 4.79 -2.93
N ASP A 85 -13.52 5.04 -1.68
CA ASP A 85 -14.77 5.75 -1.41
C ASP A 85 -14.57 7.26 -1.65
N ASP A 86 -15.28 7.80 -2.64
CA ASP A 86 -15.25 9.21 -3.03
C ASP A 86 -16.43 10.00 -2.45
N LYS A 87 -17.29 9.33 -1.70
CA LYS A 87 -18.58 9.85 -1.26
C LYS A 87 -18.51 10.41 0.16
N GLY A 88 -17.61 9.92 1.02
CA GLY A 88 -17.50 10.36 2.41
C GLY A 88 -18.64 9.86 3.31
N ALA A 89 -18.65 10.26 4.58
CA ALA A 89 -19.59 9.75 5.57
C ALA A 89 -21.06 10.03 5.20
N ARG A 90 -21.94 9.05 5.42
CA ARG A 90 -23.39 9.16 5.25
C ARG A 90 -24.06 9.14 6.62
N LEU A 91 -24.96 10.09 6.86
CA LEU A 91 -25.87 10.05 8.00
C LEU A 91 -27.09 9.25 7.56
N THR A 92 -27.29 8.09 8.17
CA THR A 92 -28.46 7.22 7.96
C THR A 92 -29.32 7.21 9.22
#